data_AF-A0A418DRD2-F1
#
_entry.id   AF-A0A418DRD2-F1
#
_cell.length_a   1.000
_cell.length_b   1.000
_cell.length_c   1.000
_cell.angle_alpha   90.00
_cell.angle_beta   90.00
_cell.angle_gamma   90.00
#
_symmetry.space_group_name_H-M   'P 1'
#
loop_
_entity.id
_entity.type
_entity.pdbx_description
1 polymer ?
#
loop_
_entity_poly.entity_id
_entity_poly.type
_entity_poly.pdbx_seq_one_letter_code
_entity_poly.pdbx_strand_id
1 'polypeptide(L)'
;MEFRHPEDGRCETFLLEPRALYIMTGASRYQWTHCVHPRLFDVVDGAKVPRRRRVSITFRKVRHCSFHGKLSHCLSMQLQATPCTCAYPDQCDSQQYTEATTSTEKMCPTEIEQRYVHDFYETIAEHFSSTRHSPWPRVEAFVRGLPLGTLVADIGRTLRTLIFHTPIRR
;
A
#
# COMPACT_ATOMS: atom_id res chain seq x y z
N MET A 1 -0.27 12.73 -11.55
CA MET A 1 0.80 11.72 -11.44
C MET A 1 1.21 11.36 -12.85
N GLU A 2 2.51 11.35 -13.13
CA GLU A 2 3.02 10.90 -14.42
C GLU A 2 3.47 9.46 -14.29
N PHE A 3 3.15 8.64 -15.29
CA PHE A 3 3.61 7.28 -15.46
C PHE A 3 4.53 7.25 -16.67
N ARG A 4 5.69 6.62 -16.53
CA ARG A 4 6.66 6.48 -17.61
C ARG A 4 7.04 5.02 -17.80
N HIS A 5 6.88 4.55 -19.04
CA HIS A 5 7.30 3.22 -19.44
C HIS A 5 8.80 3.25 -19.79
N PRO A 6 9.59 2.27 -19.32
CA PRO A 6 11.06 2.34 -19.36
C PRO A 6 11.64 2.14 -20.76
N GLU A 7 11.04 1.32 -21.62
CA GLU A 7 11.64 0.93 -22.92
C GLU A 7 11.27 1.86 -24.06
N ASP A 8 9.99 2.21 -24.19
CA ASP A 8 9.44 3.00 -25.29
C ASP A 8 9.31 4.50 -24.95
N GLY A 9 9.63 4.89 -23.72
CA GLY A 9 9.58 6.28 -23.26
C GLY A 9 8.17 6.88 -23.17
N ARG A 10 7.10 6.08 -23.33
CA ARG A 10 5.73 6.58 -23.22
C ARG A 10 5.51 7.22 -21.86
N CYS A 11 4.87 8.38 -21.87
CA CYS A 11 4.54 9.15 -20.68
C CYS A 11 3.04 9.39 -20.62
N GLU A 12 2.38 8.89 -19.58
CA GLU A 12 0.95 9.06 -19.34
C GLU A 12 0.73 9.91 -18.09
N THR A 13 -0.08 10.96 -18.19
CA THR A 13 -0.37 11.84 -17.04
C THR A 13 -1.80 11.62 -16.56
N PHE A 14 -1.95 11.26 -15.29
CA PHE A 14 -3.22 11.07 -14.62
C PHE A 14 -3.50 12.21 -13.65
N LEU A 15 -4.69 12.80 -13.75
CA LEU A 15 -5.20 13.74 -12.75
C LEU A 15 -5.57 12.95 -11.48
N LEU A 16 -5.02 13.36 -10.33
CA LEU A 16 -5.33 12.74 -9.04
C LEU A 16 -6.45 13.50 -8.35
N GLU A 17 -7.70 13.20 -8.70
CA GLU A 17 -8.87 13.80 -8.08
C GLU A 17 -8.92 13.62 -6.55
N PRO A 18 -9.41 14.62 -5.80
CA PRO A 18 -9.65 14.48 -4.37
C PRO A 18 -10.63 13.36 -4.07
N ARG A 19 -10.39 12.60 -2.99
CA ARG A 19 -11.26 11.49 -2.53
C ARG A 19 -11.38 10.33 -3.53
N ALA A 20 -10.44 10.20 -4.46
CA ALA A 20 -10.35 9.06 -5.37
C ALA A 20 -9.31 8.04 -4.88
N LEU A 21 -9.60 6.76 -5.15
CA LEU A 21 -8.69 5.63 -4.92
C LEU A 21 -8.07 5.21 -6.24
N TYR A 22 -6.74 5.15 -6.28
CA TYR A 22 -5.98 4.69 -7.44
C TYR A 22 -5.38 3.32 -7.14
N ILE A 23 -5.68 2.33 -7.99
CA ILE A 23 -5.23 0.95 -7.82
C ILE A 23 -4.17 0.64 -8.88
N MET A 24 -2.94 0.38 -8.44
CA MET A 24 -1.83 0.00 -9.31
C MET A 24 -1.61 -1.52 -9.24
N THR A 25 -1.80 -2.21 -10.37
CA THR A 25 -1.62 -3.67 -10.49
C THR A 25 -0.94 -4.01 -11.83
N GLY A 26 -0.32 -5.19 -11.91
CA GLY A 26 0.35 -5.65 -13.13
C GLY A 26 1.42 -4.67 -13.63
N ALA A 27 1.43 -4.40 -14.94
CA ALA A 27 2.43 -3.54 -15.59
C ALA A 27 2.55 -2.17 -14.91
N SER A 28 1.44 -1.50 -14.60
CA SER A 28 1.45 -0.17 -13.97
C SER A 28 2.19 -0.13 -12.63
N ARG A 29 2.29 -1.27 -11.94
CA ARG A 29 2.99 -1.40 -10.65
C ARG A 29 4.42 -1.92 -10.80
N TYR A 30 4.66 -2.84 -11.72
CA TYR A 30 5.92 -3.60 -11.78
C TYR A 30 6.85 -3.14 -12.91
N GLN A 31 6.30 -2.61 -14.01
CA GLN A 31 7.07 -2.22 -15.19
C GLN A 31 7.19 -0.69 -15.30
N TRP A 32 6.11 0.03 -14.99
CA TRP A 32 6.06 1.48 -15.13
C TRP A 32 6.62 2.19 -13.90
N THR A 33 7.31 3.30 -14.12
CA THR A 33 7.68 4.23 -13.06
C THR A 33 6.58 5.29 -12.91
N HIS A 34 6.36 5.79 -11.69
CA HIS A 34 5.39 6.86 -11.46
C HIS A 34 5.99 7.98 -10.61
N CYS A 35 5.63 9.22 -10.90
CA CYS A 35 6.11 10.37 -10.16
C CYS A 35 5.04 11.46 -9.98
N VAL A 36 5.25 12.27 -8.95
CA VAL A 36 4.53 13.53 -8.74
C VAL A 36 5.56 14.64 -8.85
N HIS A 37 5.61 15.29 -10.02
CA HIS A 37 6.56 16.38 -10.28
C HIS A 37 6.43 17.52 -9.26
N PRO A 38 7.53 18.10 -8.75
CA PRO A 38 7.49 19.22 -7.81
C PRO A 38 7.17 20.53 -8.54
N ARG A 39 5.89 20.78 -8.79
CA ARG A 39 5.39 21.99 -9.47
C ARG A 39 4.24 22.64 -8.69
N LEU A 40 4.04 23.94 -8.91
CA LEU A 40 3.03 24.75 -8.21
C LEU A 40 1.64 24.68 -8.86
N PHE A 41 1.54 24.26 -10.12
CA PHE A 41 0.29 24.16 -10.86
C PHE A 41 0.31 22.94 -11.81
N ASP A 42 -0.87 22.46 -12.16
CA ASP A 42 -1.10 21.49 -13.22
C ASP A 42 -1.87 22.15 -14.37
N VAL A 43 -1.71 21.64 -15.59
CA VAL A 43 -2.58 22.02 -16.72
C VAL A 43 -3.61 20.92 -16.88
N VAL A 44 -4.88 21.25 -16.67
CA VAL A 44 -6.02 20.33 -16.79
C VAL A 44 -6.98 20.95 -17.80
N ASP A 45 -7.27 20.23 -18.89
CA ASP A 45 -8.13 20.71 -19.98
C ASP A 45 -7.75 22.10 -20.52
N GLY A 46 -6.44 22.36 -20.63
CA GLY A 46 -5.87 23.64 -21.07
C GLY A 46 -5.86 24.75 -20.03
N ALA A 47 -6.50 24.56 -18.87
CA ALA A 47 -6.52 25.53 -17.78
C ALA A 47 -5.41 25.27 -16.75
N LYS A 48 -4.75 26.33 -16.28
CA LYS A 48 -3.77 26.24 -15.19
C LYS A 48 -4.51 26.15 -13.85
N VAL A 49 -4.39 25.02 -13.18
CA VAL A 49 -4.98 24.78 -11.86
C VAL A 49 -3.87 24.79 -10.80
N PRO A 50 -3.90 25.72 -9.82
CA PRO A 50 -2.89 25.77 -8.77
C PRO A 50 -3.00 24.55 -7.86
N ARG A 51 -1.86 23.94 -7.54
CA ARG A 51 -1.81 22.84 -6.57
C ARG A 51 -2.08 23.35 -5.17
N ARG A 52 -2.78 22.51 -4.41
CA ARG A 52 -3.06 22.73 -2.99
C ARG A 52 -2.44 21.60 -2.19
N ARG A 53 -2.41 21.76 -0.86
CA ARG A 53 -1.96 20.70 0.04
C ARG A 53 -2.81 19.45 -0.18
N ARG A 54 -2.17 18.38 -0.66
CA ARG A 54 -2.75 17.06 -0.88
C ARG A 54 -2.05 16.06 0.03
N VAL A 55 -2.84 15.29 0.78
CA VAL A 55 -2.34 14.16 1.56
C VAL A 55 -2.77 12.88 0.83
N SER A 56 -1.84 11.98 0.55
CA SER A 56 -2.13 10.64 0.03
C SER A 56 -1.76 9.58 1.03
N ILE A 57 -2.66 8.61 1.20
CA ILE A 57 -2.43 7.41 1.97
C ILE A 57 -2.21 6.28 0.98
N THR A 58 -1.08 5.59 1.07
CA THR A 58 -0.72 4.50 0.14
C THR A 58 -0.69 3.18 0.90
N PHE A 59 -1.59 2.27 0.53
CA PHE A 59 -1.62 0.94 1.11
C PHE A 59 -0.72 -0.01 0.31
N ARG A 60 0.18 -0.72 0.99
CA ARG A 60 1.07 -1.71 0.38
C ARG A 60 1.11 -2.95 1.27
N LYS A 61 0.91 -4.13 0.67
CA LYS A 61 1.20 -5.40 1.33
C LYS A 61 2.69 -5.68 1.19
N VAL A 62 3.40 -5.72 2.31
CA VAL A 62 4.80 -6.19 2.36
C VAL A 62 4.81 -7.67 1.97
N ARG A 63 5.75 -8.05 1.10
CA ARG A 63 5.94 -9.46 0.75
C ARG A 63 6.52 -10.17 1.96
N HIS A 64 5.82 -11.17 2.49
CA HIS A 64 6.36 -11.97 3.59
C HIS A 64 7.47 -12.91 3.11
N CYS A 65 8.44 -13.14 3.98
CA CYS A 65 9.28 -14.32 3.95
C CYS A 65 8.42 -15.52 4.35
N SER A 66 8.40 -16.56 3.53
CA SER A 66 7.68 -17.78 3.89
C SER A 66 8.59 -18.64 4.76
N PHE A 67 8.10 -19.01 5.94
CA PHE A 67 8.77 -19.94 6.85
C PHE A 67 8.65 -21.36 6.28
N HIS A 68 9.75 -21.89 5.74
CA HIS A 68 9.85 -23.30 5.36
C HIS A 68 10.48 -24.09 6.52
N GLY A 69 9.66 -24.75 7.34
CA GLY A 69 10.13 -25.78 8.30
C GLY A 69 9.66 -25.58 9.74
N LYS A 70 9.32 -26.68 10.44
CA LYS A 70 8.70 -26.68 11.78
C LYS A 70 9.57 -26.02 12.87
N LEU A 71 8.88 -25.42 13.84
CA LEU A 71 9.32 -24.83 15.12
C LEU A 71 10.64 -25.34 15.73
N SER A 72 11.28 -24.39 16.42
CA SER A 72 12.27 -24.53 17.51
C SER A 72 13.70 -24.17 17.10
N HIS A 73 14.24 -23.18 17.80
CA HIS A 73 15.60 -22.61 17.72
C HIS A 73 15.87 -21.61 16.59
N CYS A 74 15.96 -20.33 17.02
CA CYS A 74 16.52 -19.20 16.30
C CYS A 74 18.06 -19.34 16.18
N LEU A 75 18.54 -20.37 15.49
CA LEU A 75 19.96 -20.50 15.16
C LEU A 75 20.04 -20.94 13.70
N SER A 76 20.34 -19.97 12.83
CA SER A 76 20.25 -20.05 11.35
C SER A 76 18.84 -19.86 10.78
N MET A 77 18.20 -18.74 11.09
CA MET A 77 17.01 -18.27 10.36
C MET A 77 17.38 -17.80 8.94
N GLN A 78 17.36 -18.70 7.96
CA GLN A 78 17.18 -18.31 6.56
C GLN A 78 15.74 -17.77 6.37
N LEU A 79 15.52 -16.50 6.75
CA LEU A 79 14.40 -15.71 6.27
C LEU A 79 14.58 -15.47 4.76
N GLN A 80 14.14 -16.41 3.94
CA GLN A 80 14.07 -16.19 2.49
C GLN A 80 12.75 -15.46 2.21
N ALA A 81 12.86 -14.16 1.93
CA ALA A 81 11.78 -13.44 1.24
C ALA A 81 11.41 -14.24 0.01
N THR A 82 10.15 -14.63 -0.14
CA THR A 82 9.72 -15.36 -1.35
C THR A 82 10.01 -14.44 -2.56
N PRO A 83 10.99 -14.78 -3.42
CA PRO A 83 11.50 -13.86 -4.42
C PRO A 83 10.40 -13.48 -5.41
N CYS A 84 10.47 -12.27 -5.95
CA CYS A 84 9.50 -11.81 -6.92
C CYS A 84 9.61 -12.58 -8.24
N THR A 85 8.50 -13.19 -8.67
CA THR A 85 8.36 -13.91 -9.95
C THR A 85 7.45 -13.15 -10.91
N CYS A 86 7.47 -11.81 -10.88
CA CYS A 86 6.68 -11.02 -11.82
C CYS A 86 7.15 -11.22 -13.27
N ALA A 87 6.29 -10.87 -14.23
CA ALA A 87 6.59 -10.97 -15.66
C ALA A 87 7.53 -9.85 -16.20
N TYR A 88 8.19 -9.10 -15.31
CA TYR A 88 8.97 -7.90 -15.66
C TYR A 88 10.38 -7.98 -15.03
N PRO A 89 11.24 -8.91 -15.50
CA PRO A 89 12.57 -9.15 -14.91
C PRO A 89 13.45 -7.89 -14.93
N ASP A 90 13.38 -7.10 -16.00
CA ASP A 90 14.23 -5.91 -16.21
C ASP A 90 13.94 -4.76 -15.24
N GLN A 91 12.85 -4.84 -14.47
CA GLN A 91 12.51 -3.87 -13.42
C GLN A 91 12.41 -4.54 -12.04
N CYS A 92 12.76 -5.82 -11.93
CA CYS A 92 12.58 -6.62 -10.73
C CYS A 92 13.91 -6.85 -10.01
N ASP A 93 14.14 -6.11 -8.93
CA ASP A 93 15.29 -6.28 -8.03
C ASP A 93 15.53 -7.75 -7.63
N SER A 94 14.47 -8.48 -7.25
CA SER A 94 14.58 -9.88 -6.81
C SER A 94 15.05 -10.85 -7.91
N GLN A 95 14.79 -10.54 -9.19
CA GLN A 95 15.22 -11.36 -10.32
C GLN A 95 16.60 -10.94 -10.82
N GLN A 96 16.93 -9.64 -10.71
CA GLN A 96 18.23 -9.08 -11.10
C GLN A 96 19.36 -9.40 -10.11
N TYR A 97 19.05 -9.60 -8.84
CA TYR A 97 20.04 -9.82 -7.76
C TYR A 97 20.68 -11.22 -7.73
N THR A 98 20.74 -11.95 -8.85
CA THR A 98 21.24 -13.33 -8.85
C THR A 98 22.76 -13.51 -9.00
N GLU A 99 23.56 -12.51 -9.39
CA GLU A 99 25.00 -12.76 -9.65
C GLU A 99 26.03 -11.70 -9.18
N ALA A 100 25.64 -10.63 -8.49
CA ALA A 100 26.63 -9.65 -8.00
C ALA A 100 26.34 -9.15 -6.58
N THR A 101 27.32 -9.34 -5.69
CA THR A 101 27.47 -8.76 -4.33
C THR A 101 27.09 -9.69 -3.17
N THR A 102 28.06 -10.51 -2.77
CA THR A 102 28.24 -11.01 -1.40
C THR A 102 28.56 -9.82 -0.48
N SER A 103 27.56 -9.04 -0.05
CA SER A 103 27.68 -8.13 1.10
C SER A 103 26.57 -8.43 2.10
N THR A 104 27.02 -8.89 3.27
CA THR A 104 26.21 -9.56 4.28
C THR A 104 25.57 -8.56 5.24
N GLU A 105 24.82 -7.58 4.74
CA GLU A 105 24.02 -6.71 5.61
C GLU A 105 22.60 -6.59 5.05
N LYS A 106 21.82 -7.66 5.28
CA LYS A 106 20.38 -7.68 4.97
C LYS A 106 19.64 -6.88 6.06
N MET A 107 18.97 -5.80 5.67
CA MET A 107 18.02 -5.07 6.53
C MET A 107 16.79 -5.93 6.83
N CYS A 108 16.93 -6.84 7.78
CA CYS A 108 15.81 -7.49 8.44
C CYS A 108 15.46 -6.72 9.73
N PRO A 109 14.19 -6.73 10.18
CA PRO A 109 13.84 -6.19 11.48
C PRO A 109 14.75 -6.80 12.55
N THR A 110 15.37 -5.95 13.35
CA THR A 110 16.20 -6.41 14.48
C THR A 110 15.35 -7.23 15.46
N GLU A 111 15.98 -8.06 16.28
CA GLU A 111 15.26 -8.78 17.36
C GLU A 111 14.49 -7.81 18.28
N ILE A 112 15.04 -6.62 18.50
CA ILE A 112 14.39 -5.54 19.25
C ILE A 112 13.12 -5.08 18.52
N GLU A 113 13.19 -4.83 17.21
CA GLU A 113 12.02 -4.44 16.42
C GLU A 113 10.95 -5.54 16.39
N GLN A 114 11.35 -6.81 16.21
CA GLN A 114 10.41 -7.93 16.26
C GLN A 114 9.66 -7.98 17.60
N ARG A 115 10.38 -7.96 18.71
CA ARG A 115 9.80 -8.10 20.04
C ARG A 115 8.97 -6.91 20.47
N TYR A 116 9.45 -5.69 20.25
CA TYR A 116 8.84 -4.48 20.81
C TYR A 116 7.94 -3.73 19.82
N VAL A 117 8.02 -4.04 18.53
CA VAL A 117 7.10 -3.50 17.51
C VAL A 117 6.17 -4.60 17.04
N HIS A 118 6.67 -5.57 16.28
CA HIS A 118 5.79 -6.53 15.59
C HIS A 118 4.95 -7.38 16.56
N ASP A 119 5.59 -8.06 17.52
CA ASP A 119 4.90 -8.91 18.50
C ASP A 119 3.97 -8.12 19.42
N PHE A 120 4.43 -6.95 19.87
CA PHE A 120 3.64 -6.07 20.73
C PHE A 120 2.37 -5.60 20.01
N TYR A 121 2.48 -5.08 18.79
CA TYR A 121 1.33 -4.61 18.02
C TYR A 121 0.37 -5.75 17.67
N GLU A 122 0.88 -6.95 17.35
CA GLU A 122 0.03 -8.11 17.09
C GLU A 122 -0.75 -8.53 18.36
N THR A 123 -0.08 -8.53 19.52
CA THR A 123 -0.67 -8.92 20.80
C THR A 123 -1.76 -7.94 21.24
N ILE A 124 -1.52 -6.63 21.13
CA ILE A 124 -2.50 -5.63 21.58
C ILE A 124 -3.57 -5.32 20.54
N ALA A 125 -3.43 -5.76 19.28
CA ALA A 125 -4.33 -5.39 18.20
C ALA A 125 -5.80 -5.73 18.51
N GLU A 126 -6.05 -6.89 19.12
CA GLU A 126 -7.39 -7.33 19.50
C GLU A 126 -7.98 -6.45 20.62
N HIS A 127 -7.18 -6.18 21.66
CA HIS A 127 -7.58 -5.30 22.77
C HIS A 127 -7.80 -3.83 22.34
N PHE A 128 -6.97 -3.33 21.42
CA PHE A 128 -7.13 -2.00 20.82
C PHE A 128 -8.39 -1.92 19.95
N SER A 129 -8.79 -3.04 19.34
CA SER A 129 -10.02 -3.11 18.55
C SER A 129 -11.25 -3.13 19.45
N SER A 130 -11.21 -3.86 20.57
CA SER A 130 -12.32 -3.90 21.53
C SER A 130 -12.53 -2.58 22.28
N THR A 131 -11.52 -1.75 22.47
CA THR A 131 -11.65 -0.48 23.22
C THR A 131 -12.17 0.69 22.38
N ARG A 132 -12.43 0.51 21.07
CA ARG A 132 -12.91 1.55 20.14
C ARG A 132 -14.40 1.41 19.78
N HIS A 133 -15.27 1.43 20.78
CA HIS A 133 -16.73 1.38 20.57
C HIS A 133 -17.35 2.72 20.15
N SER A 134 -16.65 3.84 20.34
CA SER A 134 -17.18 5.15 19.99
C SER A 134 -16.92 5.48 18.52
N PRO A 135 -17.96 5.83 17.72
CA PRO A 135 -17.76 6.31 16.37
C PRO A 135 -16.94 7.60 16.40
N TRP A 136 -16.04 7.75 15.42
CA TRP A 136 -15.26 8.96 15.28
C TRP A 136 -16.18 10.06 14.74
N PRO A 137 -16.48 11.14 15.48
CA PRO A 137 -17.57 12.05 15.13
C PRO A 137 -17.45 12.66 13.73
N ARG A 138 -16.21 12.91 13.28
CA ARG A 138 -15.94 13.42 11.92
C ARG A 138 -16.12 12.36 10.83
N VAL A 139 -15.79 11.11 11.11
CA VAL A 139 -16.00 9.99 10.18
C VAL A 139 -17.48 9.71 10.06
N GLU A 140 -18.21 9.73 11.18
CA GLU A 140 -19.66 9.59 11.19
C GLU A 140 -20.34 10.70 10.38
N ALA A 141 -20.01 11.97 10.64
CA ALA A 141 -20.55 13.09 9.88
C ALA A 141 -20.23 12.99 8.39
N PHE A 142 -19.03 12.53 8.03
CA PHE A 142 -18.65 12.27 6.63
C PHE A 142 -19.52 11.19 6.00
N VAL A 143 -19.63 10.01 6.62
CA VAL A 143 -20.41 8.88 6.09
C VAL A 143 -21.89 9.25 5.96
N ARG A 144 -22.46 9.95 6.95
CA ARG A 144 -23.85 10.44 6.90
C ARG A 144 -24.07 11.52 5.84
N GLY A 145 -23.03 12.25 5.45
CA GLY A 145 -23.09 13.27 4.40
C GLY A 145 -22.98 12.72 2.98
N LEU A 146 -22.75 11.42 2.80
CA LEU A 146 -22.63 10.82 1.47
C LEU A 146 -24.01 10.68 0.80
N PRO A 147 -24.13 10.92 -0.52
CA PRO A 147 -25.36 10.67 -1.27
C PRO A 147 -25.84 9.22 -1.13
N LEU A 148 -27.16 9.03 -1.16
CA LEU A 148 -27.75 7.70 -1.16
C LEU A 148 -27.23 6.88 -2.36
N GLY A 149 -26.90 5.61 -2.11
CA GLY A 149 -26.29 4.71 -3.10
C GLY A 149 -24.77 4.80 -3.19
N THR A 150 -24.11 5.62 -2.36
CA THR A 150 -22.64 5.66 -2.29
C THR A 150 -22.07 4.35 -1.71
N LEU A 151 -21.06 3.78 -2.37
CA LEU A 151 -20.30 2.65 -1.87
C LEU A 151 -19.08 3.13 -1.07
N VAL A 152 -18.90 2.58 0.13
CA VAL A 152 -17.73 2.84 0.98
C VAL A 152 -16.95 1.54 1.14
N ALA A 153 -15.66 1.59 0.81
CA ALA A 153 -14.75 0.48 1.02
C ALA A 153 -13.89 0.75 2.26
N ASP A 154 -13.91 -0.18 3.22
CA ASP A 154 -12.97 -0.20 4.34
C ASP A 154 -11.74 -1.04 3.94
N ILE A 155 -10.56 -0.40 3.93
CA ILE A 155 -9.30 -1.00 3.48
C ILE A 155 -8.39 -1.19 4.70
N GLY A 156 -8.57 -2.32 5.39
CA GLY A 156 -7.74 -2.78 6.51
C GLY A 156 -6.88 -4.01 6.17
N ARG A 157 -6.04 -4.47 7.12
CA ARG A 157 -5.14 -5.65 6.99
C ARG A 157 -5.89 -6.91 6.54
N THR A 158 -7.15 -7.03 6.93
CA THR A 158 -8.04 -8.12 6.53
C THR A 158 -9.12 -7.52 5.65
N LEU A 159 -9.00 -7.69 4.33
CA LEU A 159 -10.11 -7.49 3.38
C LEU A 159 -11.23 -8.46 3.76
N ARG A 160 -12.09 -8.08 4.71
CA ARG A 160 -13.24 -8.88 5.10
C ARG A 160 -14.57 -8.14 5.11
N THR A 161 -14.61 -6.83 4.84
CA THR A 161 -15.90 -6.14 4.84
C THR A 161 -15.97 -5.03 3.80
N LEU A 162 -16.70 -5.28 2.71
CA LEU A 162 -17.36 -4.21 1.98
C LEU A 162 -18.64 -3.87 2.76
N ILE A 163 -18.71 -2.70 3.37
CA ILE A 163 -19.93 -2.26 4.04
C ILE A 163 -20.86 -1.71 2.97
N PHE A 164 -21.85 -2.50 2.57
CA PHE A 164 -22.95 -2.03 1.75
C PHE A 164 -23.84 -1.11 2.58
N HIS A 165 -23.95 0.16 2.19
CA HIS A 165 -24.98 1.01 2.73
C HIS A 165 -26.29 0.75 1.98
N THR A 166 -26.93 -0.38 2.30
CA THR A 166 -28.30 -0.68 1.87
C THR A 166 -29.32 -0.13 2.88
N PRO A 167 -30.53 0.26 2.43
CA PRO A 167 -31.52 0.87 3.29
C PRO A 167 -31.95 -0.10 4.39
N ILE A 168 -31.90 0.35 5.64
CA ILE A 168 -32.78 -0.20 6.67
C ILE A 168 -34.19 0.24 6.26
N ARG A 169 -34.93 -0.65 5.58
CA ARG A 169 -36.38 -0.50 5.50
C ARG A 169 -36.90 -0.55 6.94
N ARG A 170 -37.54 0.54 7.37
CA ARG A 170 -38.42 0.50 8.54
C ARG A 170 -39.61 -0.39 8.25
#